data_AF-A0A0F2RM74-F1
#
_entry.id   AF-A0A0F2RM74-F1
#
_cell.length_a   1.000
_cell.length_b   1.000
_cell.length_c   1.000
_cell.angle_alpha   90.00
_cell.angle_beta   90.00
_cell.angle_gamma   90.00
#
_symmetry.space_group_name_H-M   'P 1'
#
loop_
_entity.id
_entity.type
_entity.pdbx_description
1 polymer ?
#
loop_
_entity_poly.entity_id
_entity_poly.type
_entity_poly.pdbx_seq_one_letter_code
_entity_poly.pdbx_strand_id
1 'polypeptide(L)'
;MFFDFLEGFSYGLFLSCFPWFILGMVEPRLAVPTDPPRRWQVMVRYWFLVPFLAFVLWLTSLPGGMWSPSLIGWLAGLAAIAVEVPVERRVRNWLIGRKADRETRHRLAAEKAARATLEREQREAGVIDLDPANPPVDADDVVLALCEGKRRLLEARRPDLAVQADRLYARYAHVLDVLRGKFDARELTFERSRGLVAEVALGAVDNLSGMASLARGVAGVDAAFVRRRLERDGPRLGAEEREALRRRLDLVDDTERRVRDLASRNEAALTALDDAAVAVARVETEQAQASVEADTALQDLRRFIDKADMYGRNAALKE
;
A
#
# COMPACT_ATOMS: atom_id res chain seq x y z
N MET A 1 -46.71 -21.05 38.27
CA MET A 1 -46.27 -21.27 36.87
C MET A 1 -44.79 -20.97 36.66
N PHE A 2 -44.29 -19.75 36.90
CA PHE A 2 -42.85 -19.45 36.73
C PHE A 2 -41.96 -20.15 37.77
N PHE A 3 -42.40 -20.18 39.04
CA PHE A 3 -41.68 -20.86 40.12
C PHE A 3 -41.63 -22.39 39.94
N ASP A 4 -42.74 -23.01 39.56
CA ASP A 4 -42.83 -24.46 39.26
C ASP A 4 -41.96 -24.86 38.04
N PHE A 5 -41.74 -23.93 37.10
CA PHE A 5 -40.80 -24.09 35.99
C PHE A 5 -39.35 -24.03 36.45
N LEU A 6 -39.01 -23.05 37.30
CA LEU A 6 -37.66 -22.92 37.87
C LEU A 6 -37.26 -24.13 38.71
N GLU A 7 -38.20 -24.65 39.50
CA GLU A 7 -37.97 -25.83 40.33
C GLU A 7 -37.70 -27.06 39.45
N GLY A 8 -38.55 -27.32 38.44
CA GLY A 8 -38.31 -28.38 37.46
C GLY A 8 -36.98 -28.23 36.71
N PHE A 9 -36.64 -27.00 36.31
CA PHE A 9 -35.39 -26.67 35.62
C PHE A 9 -34.16 -26.92 36.49
N SER A 10 -34.20 -26.56 37.77
CA SER A 10 -33.13 -26.84 38.73
C SER A 10 -32.89 -28.34 38.90
N TYR A 11 -33.96 -29.14 39.07
CA TYR A 11 -33.82 -30.60 39.17
C TYR A 11 -33.27 -31.23 37.89
N GLY A 12 -33.72 -30.77 36.70
CA GLY A 12 -33.19 -31.22 35.42
C GLY A 12 -31.71 -30.87 35.22
N LEU A 13 -31.29 -29.69 35.67
CA LEU A 13 -29.90 -29.23 35.64
C LEU A 13 -29.01 -30.04 36.60
N PHE A 14 -29.52 -30.37 37.79
CA PHE A 14 -28.81 -31.18 38.78
C PHE A 14 -28.69 -32.65 38.34
N LEU A 15 -29.74 -33.25 37.78
CA LEU A 15 -29.70 -34.63 37.28
C LEU A 15 -28.78 -34.78 36.05
N SER A 16 -28.74 -33.77 35.18
CA SER A 16 -27.88 -33.78 34.00
C SER A 16 -26.40 -33.52 34.32
N CYS A 17 -26.06 -32.97 35.48
CA CYS A 17 -24.68 -32.65 35.83
C CYS A 17 -23.79 -33.90 35.93
N PHE A 18 -24.29 -34.99 36.50
CA PHE A 18 -23.54 -36.23 36.70
C PHE A 18 -23.18 -36.93 35.37
N PRO A 19 -24.13 -37.18 34.45
CA PRO A 19 -23.82 -37.74 33.13
C PRO A 19 -22.83 -36.88 32.35
N TRP A 20 -23.00 -35.55 32.36
CA TRP A 20 -22.11 -34.62 31.63
C TRP A 20 -20.72 -34.49 32.26
N PHE A 21 -20.61 -34.61 33.58
CA PHE A 21 -19.32 -34.67 34.28
C PHE A 21 -18.54 -35.94 33.90
N ILE A 22 -19.21 -37.10 33.92
CA ILE A 22 -18.58 -38.38 33.52
C ILE A 22 -18.16 -38.32 32.05
N LEU A 23 -19.05 -37.87 31.17
CA LEU A 23 -18.77 -37.75 29.74
C LEU A 23 -17.62 -36.76 29.48
N GLY A 24 -17.57 -35.63 30.20
CA GLY A 24 -16.49 -34.65 30.10
C GLY A 24 -15.15 -35.11 30.69
N MET A 25 -15.15 -36.03 31.65
CA MET A 25 -13.91 -36.63 32.17
C MET A 25 -13.33 -37.66 31.21
N VAL A 26 -14.17 -38.42 30.50
CA VAL A 26 -13.76 -39.37 29.45
C VAL A 26 -13.31 -38.62 28.20
N GLU A 27 -14.11 -37.66 27.72
CA GLU A 27 -13.82 -36.87 26.53
C GLU A 27 -14.04 -35.37 26.79
N PRO A 28 -13.00 -34.64 27.24
CA PRO A 28 -13.13 -33.23 27.64
C PRO A 28 -13.46 -32.30 26.46
N ARG A 29 -13.30 -32.82 25.23
CA ARG A 29 -13.72 -32.18 23.98
C ARG A 29 -15.23 -32.20 23.75
N LEU A 30 -16.04 -32.85 24.56
CA LEU A 30 -17.51 -32.79 24.44
C LEU A 30 -18.14 -31.83 25.46
N ALA A 31 -17.51 -31.64 26.62
CA ALA A 31 -18.09 -30.92 27.75
C ALA A 31 -17.54 -29.49 27.94
N VAL A 32 -16.33 -29.18 27.44
CA VAL A 32 -15.74 -27.84 27.62
C VAL A 32 -15.33 -27.28 26.27
N PRO A 33 -15.65 -26.01 25.96
CA PRO A 33 -15.37 -25.46 24.65
C PRO A 33 -13.91 -25.04 24.46
N THR A 34 -13.02 -25.07 25.46
CA THR A 34 -11.64 -24.54 25.42
C THR A 34 -10.64 -25.45 24.69
N ASP A 35 -9.69 -24.84 23.98
CA ASP A 35 -8.56 -25.53 23.36
C ASP A 35 -7.24 -24.94 23.90
N PRO A 36 -6.31 -25.75 24.45
CA PRO A 36 -6.43 -27.19 24.66
C PRO A 36 -7.45 -27.54 25.76
N PRO A 37 -8.24 -28.61 25.60
CA PRO A 37 -9.27 -29.00 26.58
C PRO A 37 -8.62 -29.50 27.87
N ARG A 38 -8.79 -28.75 28.96
CA ARG A 38 -8.22 -29.10 30.27
C ARG A 38 -9.27 -29.75 31.17
N ARG A 39 -8.97 -30.96 31.66
CA ARG A 39 -9.88 -31.75 32.52
C ARG A 39 -10.32 -31.03 33.80
N TRP A 40 -9.49 -30.16 34.37
CA TRP A 40 -9.86 -29.39 35.57
C TRP A 40 -11.03 -28.42 35.33
N GLN A 41 -11.20 -27.92 34.10
CA GLN A 41 -12.28 -26.99 33.76
C GLN A 41 -13.64 -27.70 33.71
N VAL A 42 -13.66 -28.98 33.30
CA VAL A 42 -14.84 -29.85 33.40
C VAL A 42 -15.22 -29.99 34.86
N MET A 43 -14.23 -30.26 35.72
CA MET A 43 -14.43 -30.41 37.16
C MET A 43 -14.99 -29.13 37.78
N VAL A 44 -14.41 -27.96 37.51
CA VAL A 44 -14.94 -26.70 38.06
C VAL A 44 -16.34 -26.39 37.55
N ARG A 45 -16.61 -26.56 36.24
CA ARG A 45 -17.93 -26.24 35.67
C ARG A 45 -19.03 -27.17 36.18
N TYR A 46 -18.81 -28.49 36.15
CA TYR A 46 -19.86 -29.46 36.43
C TYR A 46 -19.91 -29.92 37.89
N TRP A 47 -18.80 -29.85 38.63
CA TRP A 47 -18.77 -30.22 40.06
C TRP A 47 -19.10 -29.06 40.99
N PHE A 48 -18.79 -27.82 40.60
CA PHE A 48 -19.02 -26.65 41.45
C PHE A 48 -20.05 -25.68 40.86
N LEU A 49 -19.90 -25.27 39.59
CA LEU A 49 -20.66 -24.14 39.04
C LEU A 49 -22.12 -24.51 38.71
N VAL A 50 -22.34 -25.60 37.97
CA VAL A 50 -23.67 -26.13 37.62
C VAL A 50 -24.49 -26.54 38.87
N PRO A 51 -23.97 -27.32 39.83
CA PRO A 51 -24.72 -27.66 41.04
C PRO A 51 -24.95 -26.46 41.96
N PHE A 52 -24.04 -25.48 42.01
CA PHE A 52 -24.28 -24.22 42.72
C PHE A 52 -25.41 -23.40 42.08
N LEU A 53 -25.43 -23.29 40.75
CA LEU A 53 -26.54 -22.64 40.04
C LEU A 53 -27.87 -23.37 40.25
N ALA A 54 -27.87 -24.71 40.19
CA ALA A 54 -29.05 -25.51 40.49
C ALA A 54 -29.54 -25.24 41.93
N PHE A 55 -28.63 -25.22 42.90
CA PHE A 55 -28.95 -24.95 44.29
C PHE A 55 -29.50 -23.52 44.51
N VAL A 56 -28.91 -22.50 43.88
CA VAL A 56 -29.41 -21.12 43.95
C VAL A 56 -30.80 -21.02 43.33
N LEU A 57 -31.01 -21.63 42.15
CA LEU A 57 -32.32 -21.64 41.49
C LEU A 57 -33.38 -22.34 42.33
N TRP A 58 -33.02 -23.45 42.96
CA TRP A 58 -33.88 -24.17 43.91
C TRP A 58 -34.20 -23.33 45.15
N LEU A 59 -33.21 -22.64 45.71
CA LEU A 59 -33.40 -21.77 46.87
C LEU A 59 -34.33 -20.59 46.53
N THR A 60 -34.24 -20.06 45.31
CA THR A 60 -35.11 -18.97 44.84
C THR A 60 -36.55 -19.40 44.51
N SER A 61 -36.81 -20.71 44.34
CA SER A 61 -38.16 -21.23 44.10
C SER A 61 -38.95 -21.57 45.36
N LEU A 62 -38.31 -21.57 46.54
CA LEU A 62 -38.94 -21.89 47.84
C LEU A 62 -40.19 -21.07 48.23
N PRO A 63 -40.41 -19.82 47.80
CA PRO A 63 -41.64 -19.09 48.15
C PRO A 63 -42.91 -19.56 47.42
N GLY A 64 -42.79 -20.44 46.41
CA GLY A 64 -43.91 -20.86 45.56
C GLY A 64 -44.25 -22.33 45.74
N GLY A 65 -45.21 -22.64 46.64
CA GLY A 65 -46.04 -23.86 46.65
C GLY A 65 -45.39 -25.20 46.24
N MET A 66 -45.07 -26.03 47.24
CA MET A 66 -44.38 -27.33 47.21
C MET A 66 -45.02 -28.49 46.38
N TRP A 67 -46.00 -28.23 45.49
CA TRP A 67 -46.79 -29.29 44.86
C TRP A 67 -46.87 -29.10 43.34
N SER A 68 -45.83 -29.55 42.64
CA SER A 68 -45.80 -30.10 41.25
C SER A 68 -44.64 -29.51 40.42
N PRO A 69 -43.44 -30.14 40.40
CA PRO A 69 -42.38 -29.70 39.49
C PRO A 69 -42.85 -29.81 38.04
N SER A 70 -42.71 -28.74 37.26
CA SER A 70 -43.17 -28.76 35.87
C SER A 70 -42.28 -29.66 35.00
N LEU A 71 -42.93 -30.52 34.21
CA LEU A 71 -42.26 -31.48 33.31
C LEU A 71 -41.49 -30.76 32.19
N ILE A 72 -41.97 -29.59 31.76
CA ILE A 72 -41.33 -28.73 30.75
C ILE A 72 -40.05 -28.09 31.31
N GLY A 73 -40.05 -27.65 32.58
CA GLY A 73 -38.85 -27.15 33.26
C GLY A 73 -37.77 -28.22 33.35
N TRP A 74 -38.13 -29.44 33.73
CA TRP A 74 -37.21 -30.57 33.83
C TRP A 74 -36.55 -30.94 32.49
N LEU A 75 -37.33 -31.02 31.41
CA LEU A 75 -36.81 -31.24 30.06
C LEU A 75 -35.90 -30.10 29.58
N ALA A 76 -36.25 -28.85 29.90
CA ALA A 76 -35.41 -27.69 29.57
C ALA A 76 -34.07 -27.72 30.33
N GLY A 77 -34.06 -28.14 31.60
CA GLY A 77 -32.83 -28.29 32.39
C GLY A 77 -31.89 -29.38 31.86
N LEU A 78 -32.46 -30.49 31.36
CA LEU A 78 -31.70 -31.57 30.69
C LEU A 78 -31.10 -31.13 29.35
N ALA A 79 -31.85 -30.35 28.57
CA ALA A 79 -31.42 -29.89 27.24
C ALA A 79 -30.47 -28.68 27.29
N ALA A 80 -30.50 -27.89 28.37
CA ALA A 80 -29.73 -26.65 28.49
C ALA A 80 -28.22 -26.84 28.24
N ILE A 81 -27.64 -27.85 28.88
CA ILE A 81 -26.20 -28.13 28.79
C ILE A 81 -25.83 -28.63 27.38
N ALA A 82 -26.70 -29.41 26.74
CA ALA A 82 -26.46 -29.94 25.40
C ALA A 82 -26.48 -28.85 24.31
N VAL A 83 -27.27 -27.78 24.52
CA VAL A 83 -27.40 -26.66 23.57
C VAL A 83 -26.36 -25.56 23.81
N GLU A 84 -25.94 -25.34 25.06
CA GLU A 84 -25.01 -24.26 25.42
C GLU A 84 -23.60 -24.46 24.84
N VAL A 85 -23.08 -25.69 24.91
CA VAL A 85 -21.71 -26.02 24.48
C VAL A 85 -21.46 -25.77 22.98
N PRO A 86 -22.31 -26.21 22.02
CA PRO A 86 -22.09 -25.95 20.60
C PRO A 86 -22.28 -24.47 20.22
N VAL A 87 -23.18 -23.74 20.88
CA VAL A 87 -23.40 -22.31 20.65
C VAL A 87 -22.18 -21.51 21.10
N GLU A 88 -21.65 -21.79 22.29
CA GLU A 88 -20.46 -21.13 22.84
C GLU A 88 -19.22 -21.37 21.95
N ARG A 89 -19.06 -22.59 21.41
CA ARG A 89 -18.01 -22.92 20.43
C ARG A 89 -18.12 -22.13 19.15
N ARG A 90 -19.33 -22.04 18.58
CA ARG A 90 -19.54 -21.36 17.29
C ARG A 90 -19.29 -19.86 17.41
N VAL A 91 -19.75 -19.23 18.48
CA VAL A 91 -19.52 -17.79 18.74
C VAL A 91 -18.04 -17.52 18.98
N ARG A 92 -17.36 -18.36 19.78
CA ARG A 92 -15.93 -18.14 20.07
C ARG A 92 -15.04 -18.37 18.84
N ASN A 93 -15.30 -19.41 18.06
CA ASN A 93 -14.56 -19.67 16.82
C ASN A 93 -14.78 -18.56 15.78
N TRP A 94 -16.00 -18.01 15.71
CA TRP A 94 -16.29 -16.84 14.87
C TRP A 94 -15.54 -15.59 15.35
N LEU A 95 -15.47 -15.34 16.65
CA LEU A 95 -14.71 -14.21 17.23
C LEU A 95 -13.19 -14.35 17.01
N ILE A 96 -12.65 -15.55 17.16
CA ILE A 96 -11.23 -15.85 16.89
C ILE A 96 -10.93 -15.70 15.39
N GLY A 97 -11.80 -16.24 14.53
CA GLY A 97 -11.70 -16.09 13.08
C GLY A 97 -11.70 -14.61 12.65
N ARG A 98 -12.58 -13.77 13.24
CA ARG A 98 -12.57 -12.32 12.96
C ARG A 98 -11.32 -11.60 13.44
N LYS A 99 -10.68 -12.04 14.51
CA LYS A 99 -9.39 -11.47 14.96
C LYS A 99 -8.25 -11.91 14.04
N ALA A 100 -8.17 -13.18 13.69
CA ALA A 100 -7.17 -13.71 12.76
C ALA A 100 -7.28 -13.08 11.37
N ASP A 101 -8.51 -12.89 10.86
CA ASP A 101 -8.76 -12.20 9.59
C ASP A 101 -8.32 -10.74 9.60
N ARG A 102 -8.42 -10.05 10.74
CA ARG A 102 -7.92 -8.68 10.87
C ARG A 102 -6.40 -8.66 10.83
N GLU A 103 -5.75 -9.57 11.55
CA GLU A 103 -4.28 -9.67 11.56
C GLU A 103 -3.71 -10.05 10.19
N THR A 104 -4.31 -11.01 9.48
CA THR A 104 -3.87 -11.36 8.12
C THR A 104 -4.08 -10.21 7.14
N ARG A 105 -5.21 -9.49 7.21
CA ARG A 105 -5.41 -8.27 6.41
C ARG A 105 -4.40 -7.19 6.73
N HIS A 106 -4.05 -6.99 8.00
CA HIS A 106 -3.02 -6.03 8.41
C HIS A 106 -1.64 -6.44 7.88
N ARG A 107 -1.27 -7.72 7.95
CA ARG A 107 0.00 -8.23 7.39
C ARG A 107 0.05 -8.09 5.87
N LEU A 108 -1.02 -8.48 5.17
CA LEU A 108 -1.10 -8.32 3.71
C LEU A 108 -1.07 -6.85 3.29
N ALA A 109 -1.70 -5.94 4.05
CA ALA A 109 -1.64 -4.51 3.79
C ALA A 109 -0.23 -3.95 4.05
N ALA A 110 0.43 -4.38 5.12
CA ALA A 110 1.80 -4.00 5.43
C ALA A 110 2.80 -4.52 4.38
N GLU A 111 2.65 -5.77 3.93
CA GLU A 111 3.46 -6.34 2.84
C GLU A 111 3.25 -5.59 1.52
N LYS A 112 1.99 -5.25 1.17
CA LYS A 112 1.71 -4.42 -0.01
C LYS A 112 2.34 -3.03 0.11
N ALA A 113 2.28 -2.41 1.29
CA ALA A 113 2.90 -1.11 1.54
C ALA A 113 4.44 -1.20 1.47
N ALA A 114 5.04 -2.26 2.00
CA ALA A 114 6.47 -2.52 1.92
C ALA A 114 6.94 -2.75 0.48
N ARG A 115 6.16 -3.50 -0.32
CA ARG A 115 6.45 -3.66 -1.75
C ARG A 115 6.34 -2.35 -2.51
N ALA A 116 5.28 -1.57 -2.25
CA ALA A 116 5.11 -0.26 -2.89
C ALA A 116 6.21 0.75 -2.51
N THR A 117 6.78 0.66 -1.31
CA THR A 117 7.91 1.50 -0.88
C THR A 117 9.22 1.06 -1.55
N LEU A 118 9.51 -0.24 -1.57
CA LEU A 118 10.65 -0.78 -2.32
C LEU A 118 10.59 -0.45 -3.81
N GLU A 119 9.40 -0.54 -4.43
CA GLU A 119 9.22 -0.13 -5.83
C GLU A 119 9.44 1.37 -6.03
N ARG A 120 9.10 2.21 -5.05
CA ARG A 120 9.40 3.66 -5.10
C ARG A 120 10.90 3.90 -4.97
N GLU A 121 11.56 3.25 -4.01
CA GLU A 121 13.00 3.34 -3.80
C GLU A 121 13.79 2.87 -5.04
N GLN A 122 13.35 1.80 -5.70
CA GLN A 122 13.96 1.33 -6.95
C GLN A 122 13.76 2.34 -8.10
N ARG A 123 12.60 2.99 -8.19
CA ARG A 123 12.37 4.10 -9.15
C ARG A 123 13.20 5.34 -8.80
N GLU A 124 13.56 5.50 -7.53
CA GLU A 124 14.37 6.60 -7.00
C GLU A 124 15.88 6.34 -7.11
N ALA A 125 16.33 5.09 -7.28
CA ALA A 125 17.74 4.69 -7.30
C ALA A 125 18.59 5.27 -8.45
N GLY A 126 17.99 6.05 -9.35
CA GLY A 126 18.69 6.80 -10.42
C GLY A 126 18.37 8.30 -10.43
N VAL A 127 17.91 8.86 -9.31
CA VAL A 127 17.58 10.29 -9.22
C VAL A 127 18.86 11.11 -9.04
N ILE A 128 19.16 11.93 -10.04
CA ILE A 128 20.18 12.96 -9.94
C ILE A 128 19.52 14.16 -9.26
N ASP A 129 20.04 14.57 -8.10
CA ASP A 129 19.52 15.74 -7.37
C ASP A 129 19.85 17.01 -8.16
N LEU A 130 18.82 17.73 -8.60
CA LEU A 130 18.96 18.99 -9.30
C LEU A 130 19.00 20.13 -8.28
N ASP A 131 20.16 20.72 -8.02
CA ASP A 131 20.27 21.87 -7.13
C ASP A 131 19.70 23.13 -7.80
N PRO A 132 18.59 23.72 -7.30
CA PRO A 132 18.02 24.94 -7.88
C PRO A 132 18.92 26.18 -7.72
N ALA A 133 19.86 26.18 -6.77
CA ALA A 133 20.76 27.30 -6.51
C ALA A 133 21.99 27.29 -7.42
N ASN A 134 22.38 26.12 -7.93
CA ASN A 134 23.56 25.92 -8.76
C ASN A 134 23.19 25.06 -9.99
N PRO A 135 22.53 25.63 -11.02
CA PRO A 135 22.23 24.88 -12.23
C PRO A 135 23.52 24.42 -12.93
N PRO A 136 23.47 23.32 -13.70
CA PRO A 136 24.61 22.85 -14.50
C PRO A 136 25.14 23.93 -15.45
N VAL A 137 26.46 23.93 -15.70
CA VAL A 137 27.16 24.98 -16.48
C VAL A 137 26.62 25.11 -17.92
N ASP A 138 26.15 24.01 -18.51
CA ASP A 138 25.55 23.96 -19.86
C ASP A 138 24.03 23.70 -19.82
N ALA A 139 23.33 24.21 -18.80
CA ALA A 139 21.89 24.02 -18.65
C ALA A 139 21.12 24.67 -19.81
N ASP A 140 20.30 23.87 -20.48
CA ASP A 140 19.33 24.37 -21.45
C ASP A 140 18.09 24.99 -20.78
N ASP A 141 17.23 25.60 -21.59
CA ASP A 141 16.03 26.28 -21.11
C ASP A 141 15.10 25.34 -20.31
N VAL A 142 15.08 24.04 -20.63
CA VAL A 142 14.27 23.04 -19.92
C VAL A 142 14.83 22.78 -18.53
N VAL A 143 16.14 22.60 -18.42
CA VAL A 143 16.83 22.39 -17.13
C VAL A 143 16.66 23.62 -16.23
N LEU A 144 16.77 24.83 -16.78
CA LEU A 144 16.51 26.07 -16.03
C LEU A 144 15.06 26.16 -15.56
N ALA A 145 14.11 25.78 -16.41
CA ALA A 145 12.69 25.79 -16.06
C ALA A 145 12.35 24.73 -14.99
N LEU A 146 13.00 23.56 -15.02
CA LEU A 146 12.92 22.54 -13.97
C LEU A 146 13.49 23.04 -12.63
N CYS A 147 14.64 23.74 -12.64
CA CYS A 147 15.21 24.36 -11.44
C CYS A 147 14.22 25.35 -10.81
N GLU A 148 13.64 26.22 -11.62
CA GLU A 148 12.64 27.19 -11.18
C GLU A 148 11.37 26.52 -10.64
N GLY A 149 10.89 25.46 -11.30
CA GLY A 149 9.79 24.64 -10.83
C GLY A 149 10.06 24.01 -9.47
N LYS A 150 11.24 23.41 -9.28
CA LYS A 150 11.69 22.83 -8.00
C LYS A 150 11.75 23.90 -6.91
N ARG A 151 12.37 25.06 -7.19
CA ARG A 151 12.46 26.19 -6.25
C ARG A 151 11.08 26.63 -5.77
N ARG A 152 10.12 26.82 -6.68
CA ARG A 152 8.74 27.23 -6.34
C ARG A 152 8.03 26.22 -5.44
N LEU A 153 8.24 24.92 -5.64
CA LEU A 153 7.66 23.86 -4.80
C LEU A 153 8.28 23.85 -3.40
N LEU A 154 9.60 24.06 -3.30
CA LEU A 154 10.29 24.18 -2.02
C LEU A 154 9.81 25.42 -1.23
N GLU A 155 9.64 26.56 -1.91
CA GLU A 155 9.07 27.78 -1.31
C GLU A 155 7.62 27.56 -0.84
N ALA A 156 6.85 26.74 -1.55
CA ALA A 156 5.50 26.33 -1.17
C ALA A 156 5.47 25.31 -0.01
N ARG A 157 6.63 24.94 0.56
CA ARG A 157 6.81 23.92 1.61
C ARG A 157 6.29 22.52 1.19
N ARG A 158 6.45 22.17 -0.09
CA ARG A 158 6.09 20.86 -0.65
C ARG A 158 7.32 20.12 -1.18
N PRO A 159 8.26 19.71 -0.30
CA PRO A 159 9.42 18.93 -0.71
C PRO A 159 9.04 17.56 -1.28
N ASP A 160 7.89 17.02 -0.89
CA ASP A 160 7.31 15.78 -1.42
C ASP A 160 7.07 15.85 -2.93
N LEU A 161 6.71 17.03 -3.44
CA LEU A 161 6.48 17.27 -4.87
C LEU A 161 7.76 17.70 -5.61
N ALA A 162 8.67 18.37 -4.90
CA ALA A 162 9.93 18.86 -5.48
C ALA A 162 10.79 17.74 -6.08
N VAL A 163 10.75 16.53 -5.50
CA VAL A 163 11.44 15.34 -6.01
C VAL A 163 11.04 14.98 -7.45
N GLN A 164 9.83 15.35 -7.90
CA GLN A 164 9.43 15.11 -9.29
C GLN A 164 10.27 15.89 -10.29
N ALA A 165 10.76 17.08 -9.92
CA ALA A 165 11.66 17.85 -10.78
C ALA A 165 13.00 17.14 -10.98
N ASP A 166 13.54 16.53 -9.93
CA ASP A 166 14.79 15.74 -9.99
C ASP A 166 14.63 14.51 -10.87
N ARG A 167 13.48 13.82 -10.75
CA ARG A 167 13.15 12.70 -11.61
C ARG A 167 13.07 13.14 -13.07
N LEU A 168 12.31 14.21 -13.36
CA LEU A 168 12.16 14.75 -14.71
C LEU A 168 13.51 15.15 -15.31
N TYR A 169 14.36 15.81 -14.53
CA TYR A 169 15.72 16.16 -14.94
C TYR A 169 16.53 14.92 -15.31
N ALA A 170 16.57 13.91 -14.44
CA ALA A 170 17.33 12.68 -14.70
C ALA A 170 16.86 11.97 -15.97
N ARG A 171 15.54 11.87 -16.22
CA ARG A 171 14.99 11.21 -17.41
C ARG A 171 15.21 12.03 -18.67
N TYR A 172 15.03 13.35 -18.57
CA TYR A 172 15.31 14.27 -19.67
C TYR A 172 16.78 14.19 -20.11
N ALA A 173 17.71 14.29 -19.16
CA ALA A 173 19.14 14.15 -19.43
C ALA A 173 19.47 12.79 -20.05
N HIS A 174 18.90 11.71 -19.52
CA HIS A 174 19.10 10.37 -20.06
C HIS A 174 18.64 10.24 -21.52
N VAL A 175 17.45 10.73 -21.86
CA VAL A 175 16.94 10.70 -23.24
C VAL A 175 17.85 11.51 -24.18
N LEU A 176 18.32 12.68 -23.75
CA LEU A 176 19.23 13.50 -24.55
C LEU A 176 20.57 12.78 -24.80
N ASP A 177 21.11 12.09 -23.80
CA ASP A 177 22.34 11.33 -23.95
C ASP A 177 22.16 10.15 -24.92
N VAL A 178 21.02 9.44 -24.83
CA VAL A 178 20.69 8.37 -25.78
C VAL A 178 20.53 8.92 -27.20
N LEU A 179 19.89 10.08 -27.37
CA LEU A 179 19.77 10.74 -28.68
C LEU A 179 21.14 11.12 -29.26
N ARG A 180 22.01 11.75 -28.46
CA ARG A 180 23.37 12.14 -28.89
C ARG A 180 24.26 10.95 -29.22
N GLY A 181 24.04 9.81 -28.54
CA GLY A 181 24.77 8.58 -28.82
C GLY A 181 24.31 7.86 -30.10
N LYS A 182 23.12 8.17 -30.60
CA LYS A 182 22.50 7.46 -31.74
C LYS A 182 22.49 8.25 -33.04
N PHE A 183 22.35 9.58 -32.98
CA PHE A 183 22.27 10.45 -34.15
C PHE A 183 23.37 11.51 -34.11
N ASP A 184 23.84 11.95 -35.28
CA ASP A 184 24.69 13.14 -35.37
C ASP A 184 23.85 14.40 -35.07
N ALA A 185 24.41 15.34 -34.32
CA ALA A 185 23.75 16.61 -33.97
C ALA A 185 23.37 17.46 -35.19
N ARG A 186 23.97 17.21 -36.36
CA ARG A 186 23.65 17.89 -37.63
C ARG A 186 22.46 17.28 -38.35
N GLU A 187 21.98 16.11 -37.94
CA GLU A 187 20.83 15.47 -38.55
C GLU A 187 19.51 16.13 -38.14
N LEU A 188 18.61 16.30 -39.11
CA LEU A 188 17.28 16.85 -38.85
C LEU A 188 16.47 15.98 -37.87
N THR A 189 16.67 14.67 -37.91
CA THR A 189 15.99 13.71 -37.01
C THR A 189 16.40 13.89 -35.56
N PHE A 190 17.68 14.21 -35.30
CA PHE A 190 18.18 14.54 -33.96
C PHE A 190 17.46 15.79 -33.42
N GLU A 191 17.50 16.90 -34.18
CA GLU A 191 16.89 18.16 -33.75
C GLU A 191 15.38 18.04 -33.54
N ARG A 192 14.68 17.30 -34.41
CA ARG A 192 13.25 17.06 -34.26
C ARG A 192 12.91 16.24 -33.02
N SER A 193 13.65 15.15 -32.79
CA SER A 193 13.45 14.29 -31.61
C SER A 193 13.76 15.06 -30.32
N ARG A 194 14.86 15.82 -30.31
CA ARG A 194 15.24 16.69 -29.19
C ARG A 194 14.17 17.72 -28.88
N GLY A 195 13.59 18.35 -29.91
CA GLY A 195 12.49 19.30 -29.77
C GLY A 195 11.25 18.68 -29.12
N LEU A 196 10.82 17.50 -29.56
CA LEU A 196 9.67 16.80 -28.97
C LEU A 196 9.90 16.42 -27.50
N VAL A 197 11.10 15.94 -27.18
CA VAL A 197 11.49 15.61 -25.81
C VAL A 197 11.48 16.85 -24.92
N ALA A 198 11.96 17.98 -25.44
CA ALA A 198 11.91 19.27 -24.76
C ALA A 198 10.46 19.75 -24.53
N GLU A 199 9.57 19.62 -25.51
CA GLU A 199 8.15 19.98 -25.38
C GLU A 199 7.45 19.16 -24.28
N VAL A 200 7.68 17.85 -24.23
CA VAL A 200 7.14 16.98 -23.18
C VAL A 200 7.65 17.42 -21.79
N ALA A 201 8.95 17.71 -21.69
CA ALA A 201 9.55 18.17 -20.44
C ALA A 201 9.01 19.55 -20.01
N LEU A 202 8.84 20.49 -20.95
CA LEU A 202 8.24 21.81 -20.67
C LEU A 202 6.79 21.70 -20.22
N GLY A 203 5.98 20.82 -20.83
CA GLY A 203 4.62 20.55 -20.35
C GLY A 203 4.60 19.99 -18.93
N ALA A 204 5.59 19.17 -18.56
CA ALA A 204 5.74 18.70 -17.18
C ALA A 204 6.19 19.83 -16.21
N VAL A 205 7.03 20.76 -16.67
CA VAL A 205 7.41 21.96 -15.91
C VAL A 205 6.20 22.87 -15.65
N ASP A 206 5.32 23.04 -16.62
CA ASP A 206 4.08 23.81 -16.45
C ASP A 206 3.20 23.18 -15.37
N ASN A 207 3.10 21.86 -15.33
CA ASN A 207 2.40 21.15 -14.26
C ASN A 207 3.07 21.35 -12.88
N LEU A 208 4.42 21.35 -12.80
CA LEU A 208 5.16 21.68 -11.56
C LEU A 208 4.85 23.10 -11.08
N SER A 209 4.84 24.07 -12.00
CA SER A 209 4.46 25.46 -11.70
C SER A 209 3.00 25.59 -11.26
N GLY A 210 2.10 24.82 -11.87
CA GLY A 210 0.70 24.71 -11.47
C GLY A 210 0.54 24.14 -10.06
N MET A 211 1.24 23.05 -9.75
CA MET A 211 1.27 22.44 -8.41
C MET A 211 1.78 23.42 -7.36
N ALA A 212 2.87 24.14 -7.63
CA ALA A 212 3.41 25.14 -6.70
C ALA A 212 2.44 26.31 -6.47
N SER A 213 1.71 26.74 -7.50
CA SER A 213 0.72 27.80 -7.40
C SER A 213 -0.50 27.37 -6.57
N LEU A 214 -0.98 26.15 -6.80
CA LEU A 214 -2.05 25.53 -6.00
C LEU A 214 -1.63 25.37 -4.53
N ALA A 215 -0.44 24.83 -4.28
CA ALA A 215 0.09 24.64 -2.92
C ALA A 215 0.24 25.97 -2.17
N ARG A 216 0.74 27.03 -2.82
CA ARG A 216 0.81 28.37 -2.22
C ARG A 216 -0.57 28.93 -1.91
N GLY A 217 -1.56 28.70 -2.77
CA GLY A 217 -2.94 29.16 -2.57
C GLY A 217 -3.59 28.63 -1.29
N VAL A 218 -3.20 27.43 -0.84
CA VAL A 218 -3.76 26.80 0.38
C VAL A 218 -2.81 26.79 1.58
N ALA A 219 -1.58 27.28 1.44
CA ALA A 219 -0.56 27.27 2.50
C ALA A 219 -1.00 27.97 3.80
N GLY A 220 -1.92 28.95 3.71
CA GLY A 220 -2.51 29.64 4.87
C GLY A 220 -3.65 28.89 5.56
N VAL A 221 -4.04 27.71 5.07
CA VAL A 221 -5.13 26.90 5.63
C VAL A 221 -4.58 25.73 6.44
N ASP A 222 -4.67 25.83 7.77
CA ASP A 222 -4.42 24.68 8.65
C ASP A 222 -5.63 23.74 8.62
N ALA A 223 -5.66 22.87 7.61
CA ALA A 223 -6.72 21.87 7.44
C ALA A 223 -6.84 20.93 8.65
N ALA A 224 -5.72 20.62 9.32
CA ALA A 224 -5.73 19.74 10.48
C ALA A 224 -6.41 20.42 11.68
N PHE A 225 -6.14 21.71 11.90
CA PHE A 225 -6.85 22.50 12.90
C PHE A 225 -8.33 22.63 12.59
N VAL A 226 -8.69 22.97 11.35
CA VAL A 226 -10.09 23.12 10.93
C VAL A 226 -10.86 21.80 11.13
N ARG A 227 -10.26 20.66 10.76
CA ARG A 227 -10.85 19.33 10.97
C ARG A 227 -11.04 19.02 12.45
N ARG A 228 -10.01 19.22 13.28
CA ARG A 228 -10.11 19.02 14.75
C ARG A 228 -11.17 19.92 15.39
N ARG A 229 -11.29 21.16 14.94
CA ARG A 229 -12.30 22.12 15.45
C ARG A 229 -13.72 21.68 15.07
N LEU A 230 -13.92 21.23 13.84
CA LEU A 230 -15.21 20.68 13.40
C LEU A 230 -15.58 19.39 14.15
N GLU A 231 -14.62 18.52 14.45
CA GLU A 231 -14.86 17.29 15.20
C GLU A 231 -15.18 17.55 16.67
N ARG A 232 -14.41 18.41 17.33
CA ARG A 232 -14.52 18.69 18.78
C ARG A 232 -15.69 19.60 19.10
N ASP A 233 -15.80 20.70 18.38
CA ASP A 233 -16.71 21.80 18.70
C ASP A 233 -17.89 21.88 17.73
N GLY A 234 -17.90 21.06 16.66
CA GLY A 234 -18.96 21.00 15.64
C GLY A 234 -20.39 21.17 16.15
N PRO A 235 -20.82 20.43 17.19
CA PRO A 235 -22.17 20.54 17.75
C PRO A 235 -22.44 21.88 18.48
N ARG A 236 -21.40 22.57 18.95
CA ARG A 236 -21.46 23.84 19.69
C ARG A 236 -21.28 25.08 18.79
N LEU A 237 -20.74 24.89 17.59
CA LEU A 237 -20.56 25.97 16.61
C LEU A 237 -21.91 26.41 16.01
N GLY A 238 -22.03 27.69 15.68
CA GLY A 238 -23.15 28.22 14.90
C GLY A 238 -23.21 27.57 13.51
N ALA A 239 -24.40 27.53 12.90
CA ALA A 239 -24.58 26.91 11.58
C ALA A 239 -23.69 27.55 10.50
N GLU A 240 -23.60 28.88 10.49
CA GLU A 240 -22.77 29.64 9.55
C GLU A 240 -21.27 29.39 9.74
N GLU A 241 -20.80 29.36 10.99
CA GLU A 241 -19.38 29.10 11.30
C GLU A 241 -18.98 27.69 10.88
N ARG A 242 -19.84 26.70 11.15
CA ARG A 242 -19.64 25.32 10.73
C ARG A 242 -19.56 25.20 9.21
N GLU A 243 -20.44 25.90 8.49
CA GLU A 243 -20.47 25.89 7.04
C GLU A 243 -19.23 26.58 6.43
N ALA A 244 -18.78 27.69 7.01
CA ALA A 244 -17.55 28.35 6.59
C ALA A 244 -16.32 27.44 6.77
N LEU A 245 -16.22 26.72 7.89
CA LEU A 245 -15.13 25.77 8.15
C LEU A 245 -15.16 24.58 7.20
N ARG A 246 -16.34 24.06 6.85
CA ARG A 246 -16.50 22.98 5.85
C ARG A 246 -16.04 23.43 4.47
N ARG A 247 -16.52 24.58 3.99
CA ARG A 247 -16.08 25.14 2.70
C ARG A 247 -14.57 25.35 2.62
N ARG A 248 -13.95 25.76 3.74
CA ARG A 248 -12.49 25.91 3.83
C ARG A 248 -11.76 24.56 3.72
N LEU A 249 -12.30 23.48 4.30
CA LEU A 249 -11.76 22.13 4.10
C LEU A 249 -11.96 21.62 2.68
N ASP A 250 -13.16 21.79 2.14
CA ASP A 250 -13.49 21.36 0.78
C ASP A 250 -12.57 22.01 -0.25
N LEU A 251 -12.22 23.28 -0.05
CA LEU A 251 -11.25 23.99 -0.90
C LEU A 251 -9.85 23.37 -0.83
N VAL A 252 -9.39 22.96 0.34
CA VAL A 252 -8.09 22.28 0.49
C VAL A 252 -8.13 20.91 -0.15
N ASP A 253 -9.18 20.13 0.11
CA ASP A 253 -9.33 18.79 -0.44
C ASP A 253 -9.46 18.82 -1.97
N ASP A 254 -10.13 19.83 -2.54
CA ASP A 254 -10.17 20.05 -3.98
C ASP A 254 -8.79 20.41 -4.55
N THR A 255 -8.05 21.28 -3.86
CA THR A 255 -6.69 21.65 -4.25
C THR A 255 -5.77 20.45 -4.26
N GLU A 256 -5.79 19.62 -3.21
CA GLU A 256 -5.01 18.39 -3.13
C GLU A 256 -5.39 17.36 -4.21
N ARG A 257 -6.68 17.32 -4.63
CA ARG A 257 -7.09 16.50 -5.77
C ARG A 257 -6.48 17.01 -7.08
N ARG A 258 -6.50 18.33 -7.32
CA ARG A 258 -5.89 18.93 -8.51
C ARG A 258 -4.39 18.76 -8.54
N VAL A 259 -3.71 18.92 -7.41
CA VAL A 259 -2.26 18.65 -7.28
C VAL A 259 -1.95 17.20 -7.65
N ARG A 260 -2.75 16.23 -7.17
CA ARG A 260 -2.60 14.82 -7.54
C ARG A 260 -2.84 14.55 -9.03
N ASP A 261 -3.80 15.24 -9.65
CA ASP A 261 -4.02 15.13 -11.10
C ASP A 261 -2.80 15.62 -11.89
N LEU A 262 -2.25 16.79 -11.55
CA LEU A 262 -1.03 17.31 -12.16
C LEU A 262 0.18 16.39 -11.93
N ALA A 263 0.35 15.85 -10.73
CA ALA A 263 1.38 14.86 -10.43
C ALA A 263 1.22 13.60 -11.30
N SER A 264 0.00 13.12 -11.50
CA SER A 264 -0.26 11.97 -12.37
C SER A 264 0.09 12.26 -13.83
N ARG A 265 -0.14 13.49 -14.32
CA ARG A 265 0.27 13.90 -15.67
C ARG A 265 1.79 13.95 -15.81
N ASN A 266 2.51 14.36 -14.77
CA ASN A 266 3.97 14.31 -14.76
C ASN A 266 4.52 12.89 -14.78
N GLU A 267 3.88 11.94 -14.11
CA GLU A 267 4.27 10.53 -14.22
C GLU A 267 4.01 9.96 -15.64
N ALA A 268 2.95 10.41 -16.32
CA ALA A 268 2.74 10.09 -17.73
C ALA A 268 3.83 10.69 -18.63
N ALA A 269 4.26 11.93 -18.36
CA ALA A 269 5.38 12.56 -19.07
C ALA A 269 6.70 11.81 -18.84
N LEU A 270 7.00 11.40 -17.60
CA LEU A 270 8.16 10.57 -17.27
C LEU A 270 8.15 9.25 -18.05
N THR A 271 6.99 8.58 -18.10
CA THR A 271 6.83 7.35 -18.88
C THR A 271 7.06 7.60 -20.37
N ALA A 272 6.54 8.70 -20.93
CA ALA A 272 6.75 9.06 -22.33
C ALA A 272 8.23 9.34 -22.65
N LEU A 273 8.97 9.94 -21.71
CA LEU A 273 10.42 10.13 -21.84
C LEU A 273 11.16 8.79 -21.82
N ASP A 274 10.82 7.88 -20.91
CA ASP A 274 11.42 6.54 -20.84
C ASP A 274 11.11 5.73 -22.13
N ASP A 275 9.86 5.78 -22.62
CA ASP A 275 9.46 5.14 -23.87
C ASP A 275 10.22 5.74 -25.07
N ALA A 276 10.44 7.05 -25.08
CA ALA A 276 11.24 7.72 -26.11
C ALA A 276 12.71 7.26 -26.07
N ALA A 277 13.34 7.16 -24.89
CA ALA A 277 14.69 6.62 -24.76
C ALA A 277 14.77 5.18 -25.30
N VAL A 278 13.82 4.32 -24.95
CA VAL A 278 13.77 2.93 -25.43
C VAL A 278 13.55 2.87 -26.95
N ALA A 279 12.66 3.69 -27.49
CA ALA A 279 12.39 3.75 -28.92
C ALA A 279 13.63 4.20 -29.70
N VAL A 280 14.31 5.26 -29.27
CA VAL A 280 15.55 5.76 -29.88
C VAL A 280 16.68 4.72 -29.77
N ALA A 281 16.81 4.05 -28.63
CA ALA A 281 17.84 3.04 -28.44
C ALA A 281 17.73 1.88 -29.45
N ARG A 282 16.52 1.57 -29.91
CA ARG A 282 16.21 0.53 -30.91
C ARG A 282 16.41 0.97 -32.35
N VAL A 283 16.57 2.26 -32.62
CA VAL A 283 16.85 2.73 -33.99
C VAL A 283 18.26 2.29 -34.38
N GLU A 284 18.35 1.57 -35.48
CA GLU A 284 19.60 1.30 -36.19
C GLU A 284 19.89 2.50 -37.09
N THR A 285 21.00 3.21 -36.82
CA THR A 285 21.40 4.39 -37.58
C THR A 285 22.62 4.10 -38.45
N GLU A 286 22.76 4.84 -39.54
CA GLU A 286 23.89 4.72 -40.48
C GLU A 286 25.24 4.92 -39.79
N GLN A 287 25.31 5.70 -38.70
CA GLN A 287 26.54 5.87 -37.92
C GLN A 287 26.95 4.60 -37.16
N ALA A 288 25.98 3.84 -36.63
CA ALA A 288 26.24 2.53 -36.05
C ALA A 288 26.70 1.54 -37.14
N GLN A 289 26.10 1.62 -38.33
CA GLN A 289 26.44 0.77 -39.46
C GLN A 289 27.83 1.08 -40.04
N ALA A 290 28.17 2.36 -40.19
CA ALA A 290 29.46 2.84 -40.64
C ALA A 290 30.60 2.49 -39.67
N SER A 291 30.33 2.45 -38.35
CA SER A 291 31.31 1.99 -37.37
C SER A 291 31.64 0.50 -37.53
N VAL A 292 30.62 -0.33 -37.79
CA VAL A 292 30.77 -1.78 -38.04
C VAL A 292 31.49 -2.04 -39.36
N GLU A 293 31.17 -1.27 -40.40
CA GLU A 293 31.87 -1.32 -41.69
C GLU A 293 33.32 -0.86 -41.58
N ALA A 294 33.61 0.18 -40.78
CA ALA A 294 34.96 0.67 -40.53
C ALA A 294 35.82 -0.35 -39.77
N ASP A 295 35.27 -1.03 -38.76
CA ASP A 295 35.96 -2.11 -38.03
C ASP A 295 36.23 -3.31 -38.94
N THR A 296 35.28 -3.63 -39.82
CA THR A 296 35.44 -4.69 -40.83
C THR A 296 36.54 -4.31 -41.83
N ALA A 297 36.54 -3.08 -42.33
CA ALA A 297 37.57 -2.57 -43.24
C ALA A 297 38.96 -2.52 -42.58
N LEU A 298 39.03 -2.20 -41.28
CA LEU A 298 40.27 -2.24 -40.49
C LEU A 298 40.79 -3.67 -40.32
N GLN A 299 39.92 -4.65 -40.07
CA GLN A 299 40.31 -6.06 -40.03
C GLN A 299 40.82 -6.54 -41.39
N ASP A 300 40.14 -6.16 -42.47
CA ASP A 300 40.54 -6.54 -43.83
C ASP A 300 41.87 -5.90 -44.22
N LEU A 301 42.11 -4.63 -43.85
CA LEU A 301 43.38 -3.95 -44.05
C LEU A 301 44.52 -4.63 -43.26
N ARG A 302 44.28 -5.00 -42.00
CA ARG A 302 45.28 -5.75 -41.19
C ARG A 302 45.60 -7.11 -41.81
N ARG A 303 44.57 -7.85 -42.22
CA ARG A 303 44.73 -9.14 -42.90
C ARG A 303 45.46 -9.00 -44.25
N PHE A 304 45.27 -7.89 -44.95
CA PHE A 304 46.00 -7.58 -46.18
C PHE A 304 47.49 -7.31 -45.90
N ILE A 305 47.81 -6.48 -44.90
CA ILE A 305 49.19 -6.19 -44.49
C ILE A 305 49.92 -7.46 -44.06
N ASP A 306 49.29 -8.29 -43.22
CA ASP A 306 49.86 -9.57 -42.77
C ASP A 306 50.17 -10.52 -43.94
N LYS A 307 49.32 -10.53 -44.96
CA LYS A 307 49.56 -11.31 -46.19
C LYS A 307 50.65 -10.70 -47.07
N ALA A 308 50.75 -9.38 -47.17
CA ALA A 308 51.80 -8.71 -47.93
C ALA A 308 53.20 -9.01 -47.37
N ASP A 309 53.35 -9.04 -46.04
CA ASP A 309 54.60 -9.40 -45.36
C ASP A 309 55.02 -10.87 -45.58
N MET A 310 54.07 -11.77 -45.85
CA MET A 310 54.34 -13.16 -46.21
C MET A 310 54.87 -13.29 -47.66
N TYR A 311 54.41 -12.44 -48.58
CA TYR A 311 54.93 -12.41 -49.95
C TYR A 311 56.34 -11.80 -50.02
N GLY A 312 56.62 -10.77 -49.22
CA GLY A 312 57.96 -10.18 -49.10
C GLY A 312 59.02 -11.18 -48.57
N ARG A 313 58.66 -12.00 -47.58
CA ARG A 313 59.55 -13.04 -47.03
C ARG A 313 59.78 -14.22 -47.98
N ASN A 314 58.76 -14.63 -48.75
CA ASN A 314 58.91 -15.70 -49.73
C ASN A 314 59.65 -15.27 -51.02
N ALA A 315 59.64 -13.98 -51.35
CA ALA A 315 60.47 -13.44 -52.43
C ALA A 315 61.96 -13.40 -52.05
N ALA A 316 62.29 -13.06 -50.80
CA ALA A 316 63.66 -13.03 -50.29
C ALA A 316 64.29 -14.42 -50.03
N LEU A 317 63.49 -15.49 -50.01
CA LEU A 317 63.97 -16.88 -49.88
C LEU A 317 64.15 -17.59 -51.24
N LYS A 318 63.93 -16.89 -52.35
CA LYS A 318 64.08 -17.39 -53.72
C LYS A 318 65.24 -16.77 -54.52
N GLU A 319 65.99 -15.85 -53.91
CA GLU A 319 67.36 -15.45 -54.32
C GLU A 319 68.39 -16.20 -53.49
#